data_AF-A0A8C9M418-F1
#
_entry.id   AF-A0A8C9M418-F1
#
_cell.length_a   1.000
_cell.length_b   1.000
_cell.length_c   1.000
_cell.angle_alpha   90.00
_cell.angle_beta   90.00
_cell.angle_gamma   90.00
#
_symmetry.space_group_name_H-M   'P 1'
#
loop_
_entity.id
_entity.type
_entity.pdbx_description
1 polymer ?
#
loop_
_entity_poly.entity_id
_entity_poly.type
_entity_poly.pdbx_seq_one_letter_code
_entity_poly.pdbx_strand_id
1 'polypeptide(L)'
;NQGVGRVVLPRKPLEDIASLLLSTPVPCVSGGLPKPTNITFFSINMRNILQWSPPEGLQEAELTYTVQYFIYGQKKWLNKSECRNINRTCCDLSVETSDYEHQYYAKVKAIWETNCSKWAETGRFYPFLETQIGPPEVALSTDEKSISIVLTAPEKWKRNPEESSISMQQIYSNLKYNVSVYNAKSNRTVSLEW
;
A
#
# COMPACT_ATOMS: atom_id res chain seq x y z
N ASN A 1 50.12 -37.38 8.90
CA ASN A 1 49.73 -37.22 10.32
C ASN A 1 48.33 -36.67 10.40
N GLN A 2 47.38 -37.56 10.67
CA GLN A 2 45.97 -37.23 10.87
C GLN A 2 45.83 -36.45 12.18
N GLY A 3 45.37 -35.19 12.09
CA GLY A 3 44.99 -34.39 13.25
C GLY A 3 43.56 -34.72 13.65
N VAL A 4 43.37 -35.39 14.78
CA VAL A 4 42.05 -35.62 15.38
C VAL A 4 41.61 -34.32 16.06
N GLY A 5 40.71 -33.57 15.41
CA GLY A 5 40.02 -32.42 16.00
C GLY A 5 38.64 -32.85 16.51
N ARG A 6 38.41 -32.72 17.82
CA ARG A 6 37.15 -33.09 18.48
C ARG A 6 36.20 -31.89 18.41
N VAL A 7 35.13 -31.97 17.61
CA VAL A 7 34.06 -30.96 17.57
C VAL A 7 33.11 -31.22 18.74
N VAL A 8 33.02 -30.27 19.67
CA VAL A 8 32.04 -30.27 20.75
C VAL A 8 30.83 -29.44 20.30
N LEU A 9 29.69 -30.10 20.07
CA LEU A 9 28.43 -29.42 19.82
C LEU A 9 27.87 -28.87 21.14
N PRO A 10 27.33 -27.63 21.18
CA PRO A 10 26.62 -27.16 22.36
C PRO A 10 25.33 -27.97 22.53
N ARG A 11 25.07 -28.45 23.75
CA ARG A 11 23.77 -28.99 24.14
C ARG A 11 22.74 -27.85 24.06
N LYS A 12 21.74 -27.98 23.19
CA LYS A 12 20.54 -27.15 23.26
C LYS A 12 19.81 -27.44 24.58
N PRO A 13 19.36 -26.41 25.33
CA PRO A 13 18.37 -26.63 26.38
C PRO A 13 17.09 -27.18 25.73
N LEU A 14 16.56 -28.23 26.32
CA LEU A 14 15.22 -28.73 26.05
C LEU A 14 14.24 -27.84 26.85
N GLU A 15 13.02 -27.71 26.32
CA GLU A 15 11.83 -27.13 26.97
C GLU A 15 11.72 -25.60 26.97
N ASP A 16 11.14 -25.07 25.89
CA ASP A 16 10.09 -24.07 25.99
C ASP A 16 9.05 -24.39 24.91
N ILE A 17 8.16 -25.34 25.22
CA ILE A 17 6.93 -25.53 24.45
C ILE A 17 6.04 -24.32 24.80
N ALA A 18 6.35 -23.18 24.20
CA ALA A 18 5.40 -22.09 24.11
C ALA A 18 4.17 -22.67 23.39
N SER A 19 3.10 -22.82 24.16
CA SER A 19 1.80 -23.30 23.72
C SER A 19 1.40 -22.52 22.47
N LEU A 20 1.61 -23.12 21.29
CA LEU A 20 0.92 -22.71 20.08
C LEU A 20 -0.54 -23.11 20.31
N LEU A 21 -1.28 -22.24 20.97
CA LEU A 21 -2.70 -22.10 20.71
C LEU A 21 -2.79 -21.68 19.24
N LEU A 22 -2.79 -22.68 18.35
CA LEU A 22 -3.38 -22.53 17.03
C LEU A 22 -4.79 -22.04 17.31
N SER A 23 -4.99 -20.73 17.23
CA SER A 23 -6.33 -20.16 17.18
C SER A 23 -6.95 -20.75 15.92
N THR A 24 -7.66 -21.85 16.10
CA THR A 24 -8.50 -22.42 15.06
C THR A 24 -9.30 -21.25 14.52
N PRO A 25 -9.24 -20.94 13.20
CA PRO A 25 -10.00 -19.83 12.65
C PRO A 25 -11.45 -20.05 13.07
N VAL A 26 -11.96 -19.22 13.98
CA VAL A 26 -13.31 -19.39 14.48
C VAL A 26 -14.22 -19.32 13.26
N PRO A 27 -15.00 -20.38 12.98
CA PRO A 27 -15.84 -20.40 11.79
C PRO A 27 -16.79 -19.21 11.84
N CYS A 28 -16.72 -18.35 10.84
CA CYS A 28 -17.62 -17.21 10.72
C CYS A 28 -19.07 -17.70 10.68
N VAL A 29 -19.90 -17.23 11.60
CA VAL A 29 -21.35 -17.31 11.43
C VAL A 29 -21.74 -16.17 10.50
N SER A 30 -22.10 -16.51 9.26
CA SER A 30 -22.55 -15.52 8.27
C SER A 30 -24.03 -15.24 8.49
N GLY A 31 -24.43 -13.98 8.72
CA GLY A 31 -25.87 -13.67 8.69
C GLY A 31 -26.39 -12.37 9.30
N GLY A 32 -25.62 -11.61 10.09
CA GLY A 32 -26.20 -10.44 10.82
C GLY A 32 -25.49 -9.11 10.65
N LEU A 33 -24.22 -9.10 10.26
CA LEU A 33 -23.41 -7.88 10.26
C LEU A 33 -23.51 -7.13 8.92
N PRO A 34 -23.82 -5.83 8.90
CA PRO A 34 -23.79 -5.04 7.67
C PRO A 34 -22.38 -5.03 7.07
N LYS A 35 -22.27 -5.00 5.74
CA LYS A 35 -20.97 -5.00 5.05
C LYS A 35 -20.35 -3.60 5.07
N PRO A 36 -19.01 -3.49 5.03
CA PRO A 36 -18.34 -2.21 4.79
C PRO A 36 -18.81 -1.54 3.50
N THR A 37 -18.75 -0.21 3.47
CA THR A 37 -19.16 0.62 2.32
C THR A 37 -17.98 1.48 1.82
N ASN A 38 -18.17 2.20 0.71
CA ASN A 38 -17.16 3.11 0.14
C ASN A 38 -15.77 2.47 -0.01
N ILE A 39 -15.72 1.22 -0.45
CA ILE A 39 -14.48 0.49 -0.65
C ILE A 39 -13.78 0.98 -1.92
N THR A 40 -12.60 1.60 -1.78
CA THR A 40 -11.87 2.21 -2.88
C THR A 40 -10.36 2.06 -2.71
N PHE A 41 -9.62 2.14 -3.82
CA PHE A 41 -8.18 2.30 -3.78
C PHE A 41 -7.83 3.79 -3.78
N PHE A 42 -6.93 4.17 -2.89
CA PHE A 42 -6.22 5.44 -2.91
C PHE A 42 -4.79 5.19 -3.35
N SER A 43 -4.40 5.74 -4.50
CA SER A 43 -3.12 5.46 -5.14
C SER A 43 -2.34 6.74 -5.47
N ILE A 44 -1.13 6.87 -4.93
CA ILE A 44 -0.19 7.95 -5.25
C ILE A 44 1.19 7.34 -5.45
N ASN A 45 1.86 7.67 -6.56
CA ASN A 45 3.18 7.16 -6.90
C ASN A 45 3.29 5.63 -6.78
N MET A 46 2.26 4.88 -7.20
CA MET A 46 2.16 3.42 -7.08
C MET A 46 2.14 2.88 -5.64
N ARG A 47 1.92 3.73 -4.64
CA ARG A 47 1.53 3.30 -3.29
C ARG A 47 0.01 3.13 -3.26
N ASN A 48 -0.45 1.90 -3.15
CA ASN A 48 -1.85 1.53 -3.35
C ASN A 48 -2.47 1.11 -2.00
N ILE A 49 -3.31 1.97 -1.44
CA ILE A 49 -3.97 1.75 -0.15
C ILE A 49 -5.46 1.52 -0.37
N LEU A 50 -5.95 0.36 0.04
CA LEU A 50 -7.38 0.08 0.11
C LEU A 50 -7.98 0.81 1.31
N GLN A 51 -9.11 1.50 1.13
CA GLN A 51 -9.85 2.19 2.18
C GLN A 51 -11.33 1.82 2.13
N TRP A 52 -12.02 1.89 3.27
CA TRP A 52 -13.47 1.66 3.36
C TRP A 52 -14.08 2.44 4.52
N SER A 53 -15.41 2.57 4.51
CA SER A 53 -16.19 3.07 5.64
C SER A 53 -16.69 1.89 6.49
N PRO A 54 -16.72 2.04 7.84
CA PRO A 54 -17.38 1.08 8.72
C PRO A 54 -18.86 0.87 8.35
N PRO A 55 -19.43 -0.29 8.67
CA PRO A 55 -20.87 -0.49 8.54
C PRO A 55 -21.64 0.43 9.51
N GLU A 56 -22.77 0.99 9.06
CA GLU A 56 -23.60 1.90 9.86
C GLU A 56 -24.21 1.20 11.09
N GLY A 57 -24.38 1.97 12.18
CA GLY A 57 -25.07 1.51 13.39
C GLY A 57 -24.24 0.70 14.38
N LEU A 58 -22.93 0.58 14.17
CA LEU A 58 -22.00 -0.15 15.05
C LEU A 58 -20.86 0.77 15.53
N GLN A 59 -20.41 0.57 16.76
CA GLN A 59 -19.24 1.30 17.28
C GLN A 59 -17.96 0.75 16.64
N GLU A 60 -17.13 1.64 16.10
CA GLU A 60 -15.88 1.28 15.40
C GLU A 60 -14.91 0.47 16.27
N ALA A 61 -14.91 0.70 17.58
CA ALA A 61 -14.00 0.05 18.53
C ALA A 61 -14.20 -1.48 18.64
N GLU A 62 -15.35 -1.99 18.20
CA GLU A 62 -15.72 -3.40 18.33
C GLU A 62 -15.50 -4.21 17.05
N LEU A 63 -15.19 -3.54 15.94
CA LEU A 63 -15.09 -4.17 14.63
C LEU A 63 -13.64 -4.45 14.25
N THR A 64 -13.43 -5.65 13.72
CA THR A 64 -12.20 -6.01 13.02
C THR A 64 -12.48 -6.32 11.56
N TYR A 65 -11.49 -6.12 10.71
CA TYR A 65 -11.60 -6.29 9.27
C TYR A 65 -10.60 -7.31 8.77
N THR A 66 -10.99 -8.06 7.74
CA THR A 66 -10.08 -8.93 6.99
C THR A 66 -10.15 -8.59 5.51
N VAL A 67 -8.97 -8.42 4.89
CA VAL A 67 -8.83 -8.06 3.48
C VAL A 67 -8.33 -9.25 2.65
N GLN A 68 -8.92 -9.41 1.46
CA GLN A 68 -8.42 -10.26 0.38
C GLN A 68 -8.22 -9.43 -0.88
N TYR A 69 -7.32 -9.88 -1.74
CA TYR A 69 -7.07 -9.30 -3.05
C TYR A 69 -7.10 -10.36 -4.14
N PHE A 70 -7.29 -9.94 -5.38
CA PHE A 70 -7.35 -10.79 -6.55
C PHE A 70 -6.62 -10.12 -7.71
N ILE A 71 -5.83 -10.89 -8.44
CA ILE A 71 -5.13 -10.43 -9.63
C ILE A 71 -5.96 -10.86 -10.84
N TYR A 72 -6.32 -9.92 -11.71
CA TYR A 72 -7.14 -10.20 -12.89
C TYR A 72 -6.50 -11.30 -13.75
N GLY A 73 -7.31 -12.25 -14.21
CA GLY A 73 -6.85 -13.43 -14.95
C GLY A 73 -6.35 -14.60 -14.08
N GLN A 74 -6.18 -14.41 -12.76
CA GLN A 74 -5.88 -15.52 -11.83
C GLN A 74 -7.14 -16.29 -11.42
N LYS A 75 -6.96 -17.40 -10.68
CA LYS A 75 -8.06 -18.31 -10.32
C LYS A 75 -8.61 -18.15 -8.90
N LYS A 76 -7.87 -17.49 -8.00
CA LYS A 76 -8.20 -17.46 -6.56
C LYS A 76 -7.95 -16.12 -5.90
N TRP A 77 -8.79 -15.82 -4.91
CA TRP A 77 -8.57 -14.76 -3.95
C TRP A 77 -7.39 -15.10 -3.02
N LEU A 78 -6.61 -14.10 -2.66
CA LEU A 78 -5.42 -14.19 -1.82
C LEU A 78 -5.64 -13.39 -0.54
N ASN A 79 -5.18 -13.92 0.60
CA ASN A 79 -5.27 -13.23 1.88
C ASN A 79 -4.11 -12.25 2.05
N LYS A 80 -4.39 -11.05 2.58
CA LYS A 80 -3.35 -10.15 3.09
C LYS A 80 -3.16 -10.40 4.58
N SER A 81 -2.11 -11.11 4.96
CA SER A 81 -1.84 -11.51 6.35
C SER A 81 -1.81 -10.33 7.33
N GLU A 82 -1.18 -9.23 6.92
CA GLU A 82 -0.98 -8.01 7.70
C GLU A 82 -2.28 -7.19 7.85
N CYS A 83 -3.33 -7.58 7.13
CA CYS A 83 -4.67 -7.00 7.17
C CYS A 83 -5.73 -8.05 7.54
N ARG A 84 -5.34 -9.03 8.38
CA ARG A 84 -6.26 -9.97 9.02
C ARG A 84 -6.61 -9.48 10.42
N ASN A 85 -7.90 -9.38 10.72
CA ASN A 85 -8.46 -8.92 11.99
C ASN A 85 -7.88 -7.58 12.46
N ILE A 86 -7.86 -6.58 11.58
CA ILE A 86 -7.36 -5.22 11.89
C ILE A 86 -8.50 -4.29 12.27
N ASN A 87 -8.26 -3.34 13.18
CA ASN A 87 -9.31 -2.37 13.59
C ASN A 87 -9.32 -1.13 12.69
N ARG A 88 -8.23 -0.88 11.96
CA ARG A 88 -8.15 0.23 10.99
C ARG A 88 -9.02 -0.04 9.76
N THR A 89 -9.50 1.04 9.14
CA THR A 89 -10.34 1.01 7.94
C THR A 89 -9.54 1.16 6.64
N CYS A 90 -8.26 0.78 6.68
CA CYS A 90 -7.38 0.81 5.53
C CYS A 90 -6.36 -0.35 5.53
N CYS A 91 -5.89 -0.70 4.33
CA CYS A 91 -4.89 -1.74 4.14
C CYS A 91 -3.94 -1.36 2.99
N ASP A 92 -2.65 -1.32 3.28
CA ASP A 92 -1.61 -1.11 2.26
C ASP A 92 -1.45 -2.40 1.44
N LEU A 93 -1.79 -2.34 0.15
CA LEU A 93 -1.68 -3.43 -0.82
C LEU A 93 -0.60 -3.13 -1.88
N SER A 94 0.30 -2.17 -1.62
CA SER A 94 1.29 -1.71 -2.61
C SER A 94 2.23 -2.82 -3.08
N VAL A 95 2.53 -3.80 -2.22
CA VAL A 95 3.31 -4.99 -2.57
C VAL A 95 2.49 -5.89 -3.51
N GLU A 96 1.26 -6.19 -3.11
CA GLU A 96 0.37 -7.12 -3.79
C GLU A 96 -0.07 -6.60 -5.17
N THR A 97 -0.02 -5.28 -5.35
CA THR A 97 -0.39 -4.55 -6.56
C THR A 97 0.79 -3.80 -7.19
N SER A 98 2.02 -4.30 -6.96
CA SER A 98 3.26 -3.63 -7.36
C SER A 98 3.55 -3.65 -8.85
N ASP A 99 3.04 -4.66 -9.56
CA ASP A 99 3.03 -4.72 -11.01
C ASP A 99 1.91 -3.82 -11.54
N TYR A 100 2.32 -2.70 -12.11
CA TYR A 100 1.41 -1.65 -12.54
C TYR A 100 0.69 -1.97 -13.85
N GLU A 101 1.15 -2.97 -14.63
CA GLU A 101 0.51 -3.40 -15.89
C GLU A 101 -0.66 -4.36 -15.63
N HIS A 102 -0.71 -4.99 -14.44
CA HIS A 102 -1.80 -5.85 -14.03
C HIS A 102 -2.99 -5.06 -13.44
N GLN A 103 -4.15 -5.70 -13.47
CA GLN A 103 -5.39 -5.20 -12.86
C GLN A 103 -5.75 -6.04 -11.64
N TYR A 104 -6.40 -5.41 -10.67
CA TYR A 104 -6.66 -6.02 -9.37
C TYR A 104 -8.08 -5.77 -8.89
N TYR A 105 -8.51 -6.61 -7.96
CA TYR A 105 -9.69 -6.38 -7.14
C TYR A 105 -9.30 -6.56 -5.68
N ALA A 106 -10.01 -5.92 -4.78
CA ALA A 106 -9.89 -6.17 -3.36
C ALA A 106 -11.27 -6.32 -2.73
N LYS A 107 -11.32 -7.04 -1.62
CA LYS A 107 -12.53 -7.15 -0.82
C LYS A 107 -12.21 -7.17 0.65
N VAL A 108 -13.15 -6.65 1.43
CA VAL A 108 -13.07 -6.58 2.88
C VAL A 108 -14.36 -7.08 3.49
N LYS A 109 -14.27 -7.76 4.63
CA LYS A 109 -15.42 -8.06 5.48
C LYS A 109 -15.15 -7.55 6.89
N ALA A 110 -16.23 -7.19 7.56
CA ALA A 110 -16.24 -6.84 8.97
C ALA A 110 -16.51 -8.11 9.79
N ILE A 111 -15.95 -8.14 10.99
CA ILE A 111 -16.04 -9.24 11.95
C ILE A 111 -16.26 -8.62 13.32
N TRP A 112 -17.31 -9.09 14.00
CA TRP A 112 -17.61 -8.79 15.39
C TRP A 112 -17.76 -10.11 16.14
N GLU A 113 -16.85 -10.40 17.06
CA GLU A 113 -16.72 -11.71 17.71
C GLU A 113 -16.67 -12.86 16.69
N THR A 114 -17.78 -13.59 16.51
CA THR A 114 -17.92 -14.70 15.56
C THR A 114 -18.82 -14.37 14.35
N ASN A 115 -19.49 -13.21 14.38
CA ASN A 115 -20.37 -12.74 13.33
C ASN A 115 -19.58 -12.02 12.24
N CYS A 116 -19.74 -12.48 11.00
CA CYS A 116 -19.07 -11.91 9.85
C CYS A 116 -20.06 -11.29 8.87
N SER A 117 -19.72 -10.15 8.29
CA SER A 117 -20.49 -9.58 7.18
C SER A 117 -20.19 -10.29 5.86
N LYS A 118 -21.04 -10.04 4.86
CA LYS A 118 -20.72 -10.36 3.47
C LYS A 118 -19.48 -9.56 3.04
N TRP A 119 -18.73 -10.10 2.09
CA TRP A 119 -17.64 -9.35 1.47
C TRP A 119 -18.17 -8.11 0.74
N ALA A 120 -17.55 -6.96 1.02
CA ALA A 120 -17.60 -5.77 0.19
C ALA A 120 -16.41 -5.80 -0.76
N GLU A 121 -16.64 -5.63 -2.06
CA GLU A 121 -15.63 -5.78 -3.11
C GLU A 121 -15.50 -4.48 -3.91
N THR A 122 -14.29 -4.16 -4.35
CA THR A 122 -14.00 -3.02 -5.22
C THR A 122 -14.46 -3.29 -6.66
N GLY A 123 -14.53 -2.22 -7.46
CA GLY A 123 -14.36 -2.35 -8.90
C GLY A 123 -12.96 -2.87 -9.28
N ARG A 124 -12.73 -3.03 -10.58
CA ARG A 124 -11.39 -3.31 -11.11
C ARG A 124 -10.51 -2.09 -10.90
N PHE A 125 -9.34 -2.28 -10.30
CA PHE A 125 -8.31 -1.27 -10.10
C PHE A 125 -7.14 -1.53 -11.04
N TYR A 126 -6.73 -0.51 -11.79
CA TYR A 126 -5.59 -0.56 -12.69
C TYR A 126 -4.55 0.51 -12.28
N PRO A 127 -3.46 0.15 -11.56
CA PRO A 127 -2.51 1.12 -11.02
C PRO A 127 -1.93 2.08 -12.06
N PHE A 128 -1.61 1.59 -13.26
CA PHE A 128 -1.06 2.42 -14.35
C PHE A 128 -2.01 3.50 -14.85
N LEU A 129 -3.32 3.33 -14.73
CA LEU A 129 -4.29 4.36 -15.16
C LEU A 129 -4.83 5.20 -14.00
N GLU A 130 -4.81 4.66 -12.79
CA GLU A 130 -5.53 5.24 -11.65
C GLU A 130 -4.61 5.84 -10.57
N THR A 131 -3.31 5.55 -10.58
CA THR A 131 -2.38 6.23 -9.64
C THR A 131 -2.31 7.71 -9.96
N GLN A 132 -2.39 8.55 -8.93
CA GLN A 132 -1.99 9.93 -9.04
C GLN A 132 -0.47 10.02 -9.02
N ILE A 133 0.09 10.97 -9.77
CA ILE A 133 1.51 11.29 -9.74
C ILE A 133 1.69 12.45 -8.78
N GLY A 134 2.51 12.26 -7.75
CA GLY A 134 2.82 13.29 -6.76
C GLY A 134 3.60 14.46 -7.36
N PRO A 135 3.76 15.56 -6.61
CA PRO A 135 4.57 16.68 -7.06
C PRO A 135 6.05 16.27 -7.19
N PRO A 136 6.81 16.92 -8.09
CA PRO A 136 8.26 16.77 -8.12
C PRO A 136 8.89 17.45 -6.90
N GLU A 137 10.11 17.03 -6.56
CA GLU A 137 10.97 17.84 -5.71
C GLU A 137 11.50 19.03 -6.51
N VAL A 138 11.56 20.20 -5.87
CA VAL A 138 11.99 21.45 -6.50
C VAL A 138 13.19 22.00 -5.74
N ALA A 139 14.35 22.04 -6.42
CA ALA A 139 15.54 22.69 -5.91
C ALA A 139 15.77 24.00 -6.67
N LEU A 140 16.01 25.08 -5.91
CA LEU A 140 16.25 26.42 -6.45
C LEU A 140 17.69 26.84 -6.13
N SER A 141 18.36 27.39 -7.12
CA SER A 141 19.62 28.11 -6.90
C SER A 141 19.61 29.45 -7.62
N THR A 142 20.29 30.44 -7.04
CA THR A 142 20.35 31.80 -7.57
C THR A 142 21.77 32.10 -7.99
N ASP A 143 21.90 32.70 -9.16
CA ASP A 143 23.11 33.36 -9.64
C ASP A 143 22.86 34.87 -9.75
N GLU A 144 23.88 35.66 -10.07
CA GLU A 144 23.80 37.14 -10.11
C GLU A 144 22.63 37.67 -10.97
N LYS A 145 22.26 36.95 -12.04
CA LYS A 145 21.23 37.36 -13.01
C LYS A 145 20.19 36.29 -13.33
N SER A 146 20.24 35.14 -12.68
CA SER A 146 19.35 34.02 -13.03
C SER A 146 18.92 33.20 -11.82
N ILE A 147 17.80 32.50 -11.97
CA ILE A 147 17.32 31.50 -11.02
C ILE A 147 17.31 30.18 -11.77
N SER A 148 18.04 29.19 -11.27
CA SER A 148 17.98 27.82 -11.76
C SER A 148 16.93 27.05 -10.98
N ILE A 149 16.05 26.37 -11.71
CA ILE A 149 15.00 25.50 -11.17
C ILE A 149 15.32 24.08 -11.60
N VAL A 150 15.59 23.20 -10.65
CA VAL A 150 15.80 21.78 -10.90
C VAL A 150 14.60 21.03 -10.37
N LEU A 151 13.93 20.30 -11.27
CA LEU A 151 12.81 19.43 -10.94
C LEU A 151 13.29 17.98 -10.91
N THR A 152 13.07 17.31 -9.79
CA THR A 152 13.30 15.86 -9.66
C THR A 152 11.96 15.16 -9.63
N ALA A 153 11.71 14.29 -10.62
CA ALA A 153 10.47 13.53 -10.69
C ALA A 153 10.25 12.67 -9.44
N PRO A 154 9.00 12.49 -8.98
CA PRO A 154 8.73 11.66 -7.81
C PRO A 154 9.15 10.21 -8.08
N GLU A 155 9.56 9.52 -7.02
CA GLU A 155 9.89 8.11 -7.09
C GLU A 155 8.64 7.22 -6.94
N LYS A 156 8.63 6.09 -7.65
CA LYS A 156 7.70 4.99 -7.40
C LYS A 156 7.85 4.52 -5.96
N TRP A 157 6.74 4.15 -5.34
CA TRP A 157 6.75 3.50 -4.04
C TRP A 157 7.65 2.26 -4.03
N LYS A 158 8.46 2.16 -2.97
CA LYS A 158 9.37 1.05 -2.69
C LYS A 158 9.00 0.38 -1.38
N ARG A 159 9.14 -0.94 -1.31
CA ARG A 159 8.92 -1.68 -0.07
C ARG A 159 10.10 -1.49 0.87
N ASN A 160 11.30 -1.63 0.31
CA ASN A 160 12.55 -1.52 1.05
C ASN A 160 13.29 -0.25 0.60
N PRO A 161 13.86 0.54 1.53
CA PRO A 161 14.62 1.74 1.17
C PRO A 161 15.81 1.45 0.25
N GLU A 162 16.41 0.27 0.38
CA GLU A 162 17.57 -0.20 -0.39
C GLU A 162 17.24 -0.63 -1.83
N GLU A 163 15.95 -0.79 -2.16
CA GLU A 163 15.55 -1.06 -3.55
C GLU A 163 15.92 0.11 -4.45
N SER A 164 16.37 -0.20 -5.66
CA SER A 164 16.64 0.79 -6.69
C SER A 164 15.40 1.66 -6.92
N SER A 165 15.59 2.98 -6.95
CA SER A 165 14.49 3.88 -7.26
C SER A 165 14.11 3.76 -8.73
N ILE A 166 12.79 3.79 -8.97
CA ILE A 166 12.22 3.94 -10.31
C ILE A 166 11.56 5.31 -10.30
N SER A 167 12.02 6.19 -11.17
CA SER A 167 11.37 7.49 -11.35
C SER A 167 10.01 7.30 -12.01
N MET A 168 9.01 8.04 -11.56
CA MET A 168 7.69 8.04 -12.20
C MET A 168 7.77 8.50 -13.68
N GLN A 169 8.80 9.27 -14.08
CA GLN A 169 9.04 9.63 -15.47
C GLN A 169 9.51 8.45 -16.33
N GLN A 170 10.14 7.42 -15.73
CA GLN A 170 10.48 6.19 -16.46
C GLN A 170 9.24 5.34 -16.77
N ILE A 171 8.21 5.42 -15.92
CA ILE A 171 6.93 4.73 -16.11
C ILE A 171 6.04 5.53 -17.08
N TYR A 172 5.97 6.84 -16.89
CA TYR A 172 5.24 7.78 -17.73
C TYR A 172 6.22 8.63 -18.51
N SER A 173 6.71 8.12 -19.64
CA SER A 173 7.74 8.81 -20.46
C SER A 173 7.29 10.15 -21.03
N ASN A 174 5.98 10.41 -21.04
CA ASN A 174 5.34 11.65 -21.45
C ASN A 174 4.92 12.53 -20.26
N LEU A 175 5.39 12.24 -19.04
CA LEU A 175 5.15 13.08 -17.86
C LEU A 175 5.75 14.47 -18.09
N LYS A 176 4.94 15.49 -17.86
CA LYS A 176 5.28 16.90 -17.99
C LYS A 176 4.96 17.68 -16.72
N TYR A 177 5.64 18.80 -16.54
CA TYR A 177 5.45 19.67 -15.38
C TYR A 177 5.04 21.08 -15.80
N ASN A 178 4.04 21.63 -15.10
CA ASN A 178 3.68 23.03 -15.21
C ASN A 178 4.36 23.81 -14.08
N VAL A 179 5.34 24.63 -14.43
CA VAL A 179 6.13 25.44 -13.49
C VAL A 179 5.59 26.87 -13.50
N SER A 180 5.18 27.39 -12.34
CA SER A 180 4.70 28.77 -12.20
C SER A 180 5.61 29.56 -11.26
N VAL A 181 6.15 30.67 -11.74
CA VAL A 181 7.06 31.56 -11.00
C VAL A 181 6.35 32.88 -10.72
N TYR A 182 6.21 33.21 -9.44
CA TYR A 182 5.60 34.47 -8.99
C TYR A 182 6.66 35.50 -8.60
N ASN A 183 6.63 36.68 -9.23
CA ASN A 183 7.44 37.83 -8.88
C ASN A 183 6.64 38.79 -8.00
N ALA A 184 6.98 38.82 -6.71
CA ALA A 184 6.32 39.65 -5.70
C ALA A 184 6.50 41.16 -5.93
N LYS A 185 7.61 41.60 -6.54
CA LYS A 185 7.88 43.03 -6.79
C LYS A 185 7.01 43.57 -7.92
N SER A 186 6.83 42.81 -8.99
CA SER A 186 5.99 43.21 -10.12
C SER A 186 4.53 42.74 -9.99
N ASN A 187 4.23 41.90 -9.00
CA ASN A 187 2.94 41.20 -8.84
C ASN A 187 2.52 40.46 -10.13
N ARG A 188 3.44 39.66 -10.69
CA ARG A 188 3.22 38.92 -11.94
C ARG A 188 3.64 37.46 -11.80
N THR A 189 2.91 36.56 -12.47
CA THR A 189 3.24 35.14 -12.56
C THR A 189 3.62 34.78 -14.00
N VAL A 190 4.67 33.99 -14.16
CA VAL A 190 5.08 33.39 -15.45
C VAL A 190 4.96 31.88 -15.33
N SER A 191 4.35 31.22 -16.31
CA SER A 191 4.20 29.76 -16.33
C SER A 191 4.95 29.14 -17.51
N LEU A 192 5.58 27.99 -17.29
CA LEU A 192 6.35 27.23 -18.26
C LEU A 192 5.91 25.76 -18.23
N GLU A 193 5.81 25.13 -19.40
CA GLU A 193 5.63 23.69 -19.53
C GLU A 193 7.00 23.04 -19.75
N TRP A 194 7.30 21.99 -18.98
CA TRP A 194 8.53 21.21 -19.01
C TRP A 194 8.25 19.76 -19.40
#